data_AF-A0A2X1WS82-F1
#
_entry.id   AF-A0A2X1WS82-F1
#
_cell.length_a   1.000
_cell.length_b   1.000
_cell.length_c   1.000
_cell.angle_alpha   90.00
_cell.angle_beta   90.00
_cell.angle_gamma   90.00
#
_symmetry.space_group_name_H-M   'P 1'
#
loop_
_entity.id
_entity.type
_entity.pdbx_description
1 polymer ?
#
loop_
_entity_poly.entity_id
_entity_poly.type
_entity_poly.pdbx_seq_one_letter_code
_entity_poly.pdbx_strand_id
1 'polypeptide(L)'
;MRDRGHRIVRYADDILILCRSAKGAQRALEVATKLLEQDLKLQVNGEKTHITQSWRGVNFLGVVIYSHYTKIQPKKLSLFKQKVKAMTKRNSGRPLASVIKQLNPLLRGFAQYF
;
A
#
# COMPACT_ATOMS: atom_id res chain seq x y z
N MET A 1 1.67 -17.28 -16.66
CA MET A 1 0.65 -16.44 -15.95
C MET A 1 0.12 -15.30 -16.81
N ARG A 2 0.97 -14.53 -17.50
CA ARG A 2 0.53 -13.50 -18.46
C ARG A 2 -0.26 -14.08 -19.65
N ASP A 3 0.15 -15.23 -20.17
CA ASP A 3 -0.54 -15.90 -21.29
C ASP A 3 -1.95 -16.40 -20.94
N ARG A 4 -2.29 -16.46 -19.64
CA ARG A 4 -3.65 -16.76 -19.14
C ARG A 4 -4.52 -15.50 -18.99
N GLY A 5 -4.01 -14.34 -19.41
CA GLY A 5 -4.69 -13.05 -19.32
C GLY A 5 -4.72 -12.43 -17.91
N HIS A 6 -3.89 -12.91 -16.98
CA HIS A 6 -3.77 -12.29 -15.66
C HIS A 6 -2.89 -11.05 -15.73
N ARG A 7 -3.39 -9.92 -15.22
CA ARG A 7 -2.61 -8.69 -15.11
C ARG A 7 -1.83 -8.73 -13.80
N ILE A 8 -0.51 -8.53 -13.89
CA ILE A 8 0.39 -8.55 -12.73
C ILE A 8 1.03 -7.18 -12.60
N VAL A 9 0.92 -6.60 -11.41
CA VAL A 9 1.60 -5.37 -11.00
C VAL A 9 2.58 -5.76 -9.90
N ARG A 10 3.84 -5.32 -10.01
CA ARG A 10 4.87 -5.59 -9.00
C ARG A 10 5.60 -4.31 -8.65
N TYR A 11 5.80 -4.08 -7.36
CA TYR A 11 6.64 -3.02 -6.83
C TYR A 11 7.54 -3.61 -5.75
N ALA A 12 8.84 -3.72 -6.04
CA ALA A 12 9.79 -4.48 -5.20
C ALA A 12 9.23 -5.88 -4.87
N ASP A 13 8.96 -6.14 -3.59
CA ASP A 13 8.42 -7.39 -3.04
C ASP A 13 6.89 -7.45 -3.03
N ASP A 14 6.22 -6.31 -3.17
CA ASP A 14 4.76 -6.25 -3.21
C ASP A 14 4.25 -6.62 -4.61
N ILE A 15 3.54 -7.74 -4.70
CA ILE A 15 2.97 -8.27 -5.94
C ILE A 15 1.45 -8.24 -5.86
N LEU A 16 0.81 -7.72 -6.92
CA LEU A 16 -0.62 -7.76 -7.11
C LEU A 16 -0.95 -8.53 -8.39
N ILE A 17 -1.75 -9.59 -8.25
CA ILE A 17 -2.23 -10.41 -9.37
C ILE A 17 -3.74 -10.21 -9.52
N LEU A 18 -4.16 -9.64 -10.65
CA LEU A 18 -5.56 -9.37 -10.96
C LEU A 18 -6.15 -10.52 -11.78
N CYS A 19 -7.22 -11.11 -11.22
CA CYS A 19 -7.92 -12.25 -11.80
C CYS A 19 -9.41 -11.95 -12.00
N ARG A 20 -10.03 -12.58 -13.00
CA ARG A 20 -11.46 -12.42 -13.31
C ARG A 20 -12.39 -13.27 -12.43
N SER A 21 -11.86 -14.26 -11.72
CA SER A 21 -12.64 -15.17 -10.87
C SER A 21 -11.87 -15.57 -9.62
N ALA A 22 -12.60 -15.90 -8.55
CA ALA A 22 -12.01 -16.38 -7.29
C ALA A 22 -11.20 -17.67 -7.50
N LYS A 23 -11.72 -18.61 -8.29
CA LYS A 23 -10.98 -19.84 -8.66
C LYS A 23 -9.68 -19.52 -9.41
N GLY A 24 -9.69 -18.51 -10.28
CA GLY A 24 -8.49 -18.04 -10.96
C GLY A 24 -7.48 -17.40 -10.01
N ALA A 25 -7.95 -16.62 -9.03
CA ALA A 25 -7.10 -16.04 -8.00
C ALA A 25 -6.44 -17.11 -7.12
N GLN A 26 -7.19 -18.14 -6.70
CA GLN A 26 -6.65 -19.23 -5.89
C GLN A 26 -5.55 -20.00 -6.63
N ARG A 27 -5.79 -20.39 -7.88
CA ARG A 27 -4.74 -21.06 -8.69
C ARG A 27 -3.55 -20.15 -8.95
N ALA A 28 -3.78 -18.85 -9.15
CA ALA A 28 -2.70 -17.90 -9.34
C ALA A 28 -1.84 -17.77 -8.06
N LEU A 29 -2.47 -17.78 -6.88
CA LEU A 29 -1.76 -17.81 -5.61
C LEU A 29 -0.90 -19.07 -5.48
N GLU A 30 -1.47 -20.25 -5.71
CA GLU A 30 -0.73 -21.52 -5.63
C GLU A 30 0.48 -21.57 -6.58
N VAL A 31 0.28 -21.16 -7.84
CA VAL A 31 1.36 -21.12 -8.83
C VAL A 31 2.42 -20.08 -8.45
N ALA A 32 2.02 -18.91 -7.93
CA ALA A 32 2.95 -17.87 -7.52
C ALA A 32 3.78 -18.32 -6.31
N THR A 33 3.14 -18.91 -5.31
CA THR A 33 3.82 -19.46 -4.14
C THR A 33 4.81 -20.54 -4.53
N LYS A 34 4.41 -21.48 -5.40
CA LYS A 34 5.32 -22.54 -5.88
C LYS A 34 6.55 -21.97 -6.58
N LEU A 35 6.36 -20.99 -7.47
CA LEU A 35 7.46 -20.34 -8.19
C LEU A 35 8.41 -19.61 -7.22
N LEU A 36 7.85 -18.85 -6.27
CA LEU A 36 8.63 -18.07 -5.31
C LEU A 36 9.42 -18.98 -4.37
N GLU A 37 8.81 -20.04 -3.85
CA GLU A 37 9.44 -20.91 -2.87
C GLU A 37 10.39 -21.94 -3.49
N GLN A 38 10.05 -22.52 -4.65
CA GLN A 38 10.84 -23.60 -5.25
C GLN A 38 11.97 -23.07 -6.14
N ASP A 39 11.66 -22.15 -7.06
CA ASP A 39 12.64 -21.69 -8.04
C ASP A 39 13.49 -20.54 -7.51
N LEU A 40 12.85 -19.62 -6.78
CA LEU A 40 13.49 -18.41 -6.26
C LEU A 40 13.94 -18.55 -4.80
N LYS A 41 13.54 -19.61 -4.09
CA LYS A 41 13.88 -19.88 -2.69
C LYS A 41 13.51 -18.73 -1.74
N LEU A 42 12.40 -18.05 -2.04
CA LEU A 42 11.84 -16.96 -1.24
C LEU A 42 10.62 -17.46 -0.46
N GLN A 43 10.54 -17.11 0.82
CA GLN A 43 9.40 -17.48 1.66
C GLN A 43 8.24 -16.49 1.49
N VAL A 44 7.05 -16.99 1.17
CA VAL A 44 5.86 -16.15 1.05
C VAL A 44 5.28 -15.85 2.44
N ASN A 45 4.97 -14.59 2.71
CA ASN A 45 4.29 -14.21 3.95
C ASN A 45 2.79 -14.50 3.84
N GLY A 46 2.36 -15.65 4.38
CA GLY A 46 0.96 -16.10 4.36
C GLY A 46 -0.02 -15.20 5.12
N GLU A 47 0.44 -14.47 6.15
CA GLU A 47 -0.42 -13.55 6.90
C GLU A 47 -0.75 -12.29 6.09
N LYS A 48 0.20 -11.81 5.29
CA LYS A 48 0.00 -10.64 4.43
C LYS A 48 -0.72 -10.98 3.13
N THR A 49 -0.54 -12.20 2.65
CA THR A 49 -1.08 -12.65 1.37
C THR A 49 -2.54 -13.05 1.53
N HIS A 50 -3.43 -12.35 0.81
CA HIS A 50 -4.86 -12.61 0.89
C HIS A 50 -5.51 -12.41 -0.48
N ILE A 51 -6.58 -13.16 -0.74
CA ILE A 51 -7.42 -12.96 -1.90
C ILE A 51 -8.55 -12.01 -1.50
N THR A 52 -8.67 -10.91 -2.23
CA THR A 52 -9.76 -9.94 -2.04
C THR A 52 -10.46 -9.66 -3.36
N GLN A 53 -11.65 -9.08 -3.27
CA GLN A 53 -12.42 -8.63 -4.43
C GLN A 53 -12.27 -7.11 -4.56
N SER A 54 -12.24 -6.60 -5.79
CA SER A 54 -11.98 -5.17 -6.06
C SER A 54 -12.99 -4.21 -5.39
N TRP A 55 -14.23 -4.64 -5.17
CA TRP A 55 -15.26 -3.84 -4.50
C TRP A 55 -15.02 -3.68 -2.99
N ARG A 56 -14.32 -4.62 -2.34
CA ARG A 56 -13.92 -4.50 -0.92
C ARG A 56 -12.69 -3.61 -0.76
N GLY A 57 -11.97 -3.35 -1.84
CA GLY A 57 -10.73 -2.59 -1.86
C GLY A 57 -9.50 -3.51 -1.76
N VAL A 58 -8.44 -3.11 -2.45
CA VAL A 58 -7.15 -3.80 -2.48
C VAL A 58 -6.10 -2.91 -1.82
N ASN A 59 -5.50 -3.38 -0.73
CA ASN A 59 -4.41 -2.66 -0.07
C ASN A 59 -3.12 -2.81 -0.90
N PHE A 60 -2.56 -1.68 -1.35
CA PHE A 60 -1.31 -1.67 -2.13
C PHE A 60 -0.56 -0.35 -1.90
N LEU A 61 0.73 -0.40 -1.58
CA LEU A 61 1.63 0.77 -1.43
C LEU A 61 1.10 1.94 -0.57
N GLY A 62 0.31 1.65 0.46
CA GLY A 62 -0.24 2.68 1.36
C GLY A 62 -1.57 3.29 0.90
N VAL A 63 -2.12 2.84 -0.23
CA VAL A 63 -3.47 3.15 -0.69
C VAL A 63 -4.37 1.91 -0.65
N VAL A 64 -5.67 2.14 -0.78
CA VAL A 64 -6.72 1.16 -0.98
C VAL A 64 -7.34 1.46 -2.34
N ILE A 65 -7.16 0.52 -3.27
CA ILE A 65 -7.62 0.64 -4.65
C ILE A 65 -9.01 -0.01 -4.75
N TYR A 66 -10.02 0.77 -5.12
CA TYR A 66 -11.36 0.28 -5.46
C TYR A 66 -11.57 0.32 -6.97
N SER A 67 -12.65 -0.26 -7.46
CA SER A 67 -12.96 -0.29 -8.89
C SER A 67 -13.08 1.10 -9.54
N HIS A 68 -13.51 2.12 -8.80
CA HIS A 68 -13.81 3.46 -9.34
C HIS A 68 -12.97 4.59 -8.73
N TYR A 69 -12.32 4.35 -7.60
CA TYR A 69 -11.55 5.37 -6.89
C TYR A 69 -10.43 4.74 -6.07
N THR A 70 -9.45 5.56 -5.68
CA THR A 70 -8.36 5.16 -4.80
C THR A 70 -8.40 6.03 -3.55
N LYS A 71 -8.15 5.42 -2.38
CA LYS A 71 -8.16 6.11 -1.09
C LYS A 71 -6.87 5.83 -0.32
N ILE A 72 -6.35 6.82 0.40
CA ILE A 72 -5.21 6.62 1.31
C ILE A 72 -5.63 5.70 2.46
N GLN A 73 -4.77 4.75 2.84
CA GLN A 73 -5.05 3.86 3.98
C GLN A 73 -5.30 4.68 5.27
N PRO A 74 -6.38 4.40 6.02
CA PRO A 74 -6.71 5.14 7.24
C PRO A 74 -5.56 5.18 8.26
N LYS A 75 -4.79 4.09 8.36
CA LYS A 75 -3.60 4.00 9.23
C LYS A 75 -2.52 5.02 8.84
N LYS A 76 -2.21 5.15 7.56
CA LYS A 76 -1.22 6.12 7.05
C LYS A 76 -1.69 7.55 7.28
N LEU A 77 -2.98 7.83 7.04
CA LEU A 77 -3.57 9.15 7.29
C LEU A 77 -3.55 9.51 8.79
N SER A 78 -3.84 8.55 9.66
CA SER A 78 -3.79 8.74 11.12
C SER A 78 -2.37 9.05 11.60
N LEU A 79 -1.37 8.27 11.16
CA LEU A 79 0.04 8.51 11.48
C LEU A 79 0.52 9.87 10.99
N PHE A 80 0.11 10.27 9.78
CA PHE A 80 0.42 11.60 9.25
C PHE A 80 -0.16 12.71 10.13
N LYS A 81 -1.46 12.62 10.48
CA LYS A 81 -2.12 13.58 11.39
C LYS A 81 -1.44 13.63 12.75
N GLN A 82 -1.03 12.49 13.30
CA GLN A 82 -0.29 12.43 14.56
C GLN A 82 1.05 13.15 14.47
N LYS A 83 1.80 12.95 13.37
CA LYS A 83 3.08 13.62 13.13
C LYS A 83 2.92 15.13 13.01
N VAL A 84 1.92 15.59 12.26
CA VAL A 84 1.57 17.03 12.18
C VAL A 84 1.23 17.58 13.56
N LYS A 85 0.36 16.91 14.32
CA LYS A 85 -0.04 17.32 15.68
C LYS A 85 1.15 17.41 16.64
N ALA A 86 2.10 16.47 16.54
CA ALA A 86 3.30 16.48 17.36
C ALA A 86 4.22 17.67 17.05
N MET A 87 4.28 18.09 15.77
CA MET A 87 5.07 19.23 15.34
C MET A 87 4.41 20.57 15.67
N THR A 88 3.08 20.63 15.71
CA THR A 88 2.30 21.84 15.99
C THR A 88 1.77 21.89 17.45
N LYS A 89 2.57 21.42 18.42
CA LYS A 89 2.17 21.49 19.84
C LYS A 89 2.06 22.94 20.30
N ARG A 90 0.93 23.28 20.94
CA ARG A 90 0.62 24.62 21.47
C ARG A 90 1.65 25.10 22.51
N ASN A 91 2.23 24.20 23.30
CA ASN A 91 3.18 24.53 24.37
C ASN A 91 4.65 24.41 23.94
N SER A 92 4.95 24.56 22.64
CA SER A 92 6.32 24.31 22.14
C SER A 92 7.29 25.46 22.36
N GLY A 93 6.81 26.67 22.67
CA GLY A 93 7.66 27.86 22.86
C GLY A 93 8.45 28.28 21.61
N ARG A 94 8.15 27.69 20.44
CA ARG A 94 8.90 27.90 19.20
C ARG A 94 8.31 29.03 18.36
N PRO A 95 9.13 29.81 17.66
CA PRO A 95 8.65 30.78 16.68
C PRO A 95 7.80 30.10 15.59
N LEU A 96 6.66 30.69 15.25
CA LEU A 96 5.73 30.15 14.25
C LEU A 96 6.43 29.90 12.89
N ALA A 97 7.29 30.81 12.46
CA ALA A 97 8.05 30.67 11.22
C ALA A 97 8.93 29.40 11.19
N SER A 98 9.51 29.01 12.34
CA SER A 98 10.31 27.78 12.46
C SER A 98 9.42 26.53 12.35
N VAL A 99 8.22 26.56 12.96
CA VAL A 99 7.24 25.48 12.84
C VAL A 99 6.77 25.32 11.39
N ILE A 100 6.46 26.42 10.70
CA ILE A 100 6.06 26.39 9.28
C ILE A 100 7.20 25.82 8.42
N LYS A 101 8.44 26.28 8.63
CA LYS A 101 9.62 25.81 7.87
C LYS A 101 9.82 24.30 8.02
N GLN A 102 9.57 23.74 9.21
CA GLN A 102 9.66 22.29 9.46
C GLN A 102 8.46 21.51 8.90
N LEU A 103 7.26 22.09 8.94
CA LEU A 103 6.03 21.45 8.48
C LEU A 103 5.96 21.36 6.94
N ASN A 104 6.44 22.38 6.23
CA ASN A 104 6.36 22.46 4.77
C ASN A 104 6.95 21.25 4.02
N PRO A 105 8.18 20.78 4.30
CA PRO A 105 8.73 19.59 3.66
C PRO A 105 7.89 18.33 3.89
N LEU A 106 7.29 18.20 5.08
CA LEU A 106 6.45 17.06 5.42
C LEU A 106 5.12 17.07 4.66
N LEU A 107 4.46 18.23 4.58
CA LEU A 107 3.22 18.38 3.81
C LEU A 107 3.48 18.13 2.32
N ARG A 108 4.57 18.71 1.79
CA ARG A 108 4.97 18.54 0.39
C ARG A 108 5.27 17.08 0.06
N GLY A 109 6.06 16.40 0.90
CA GLY A 109 6.39 14.99 0.68
C GLY A 109 5.16 14.08 0.72
N PHE A 110 4.20 14.39 1.59
CA PHE A 110 2.94 13.64 1.65
C PHE A 110 2.08 13.85 0.41
N ALA A 111 1.91 15.09 -0.04
CA ALA A 111 1.13 15.43 -1.24
C ALA A 111 1.79 14.99 -2.56
N GLN A 112 3.12 14.79 -2.57
CA GLN A 112 3.81 14.30 -3.76
C GLN A 112 3.72 12.77 -3.90
N TYR A 113 3.55 12.06 -2.78
CA TYR A 113 3.43 10.59 -2.79
C TYR A 113 1.97 10.14 -2.96
N PHE A 114 1.01 10.82 -2.33
CA PHE A 114 -0.42 10.48 -2.34
C PHE A 114 -1.24 11.49 -3.12
#